data_AF-A0AAN7LJP4-F1
#
_entry.id   AF-A0AAN7LJP4-F1
#
_cell.length_a   1.000
_cell.length_b   1.000
_cell.length_c   1.000
_cell.angle_alpha   90.00
_cell.angle_beta   90.00
_cell.angle_gamma   90.00
#
_symmetry.space_group_name_H-M   'P 1'
#
loop_
_entity.id
_entity.type
_entity.pdbx_description
1 polymer ?
#
loop_
_entity_poly.entity_id
_entity_poly.type
_entity_poly.pdbx_seq_one_letter_code
_entity_poly.pdbx_strand_id
1 'polypeptide(L)'
;MTSASDSTAEELSKLGINGEWTANAPPSLQKNLQLLSPDQVELAKMLVDMGQTHLFDHWADPGTDDEEKKAFFSQVTKLDHSYPGGLVSYIKNARELLANSKAGKNPFDGFTPSVPSGEVLKFGEDNFLNFEVEGVKEARRAAFVLVAGGLGCSSSRNYYTDMFFTAVY
;
A
#
# COMPACT_ATOMS: atom_id res chain seq x y z
N MET A 1 -38.13 -11.25 -22.07
CA MET A 1 -37.25 -11.00 -20.91
C MET A 1 -35.85 -10.85 -21.47
N THR A 2 -35.45 -9.62 -21.82
CA THR A 2 -34.24 -9.32 -22.63
C THR A 2 -33.72 -7.91 -22.33
N SER A 3 -33.84 -7.43 -21.09
CA SER A 3 -33.61 -6.02 -20.75
C SER A 3 -32.37 -5.72 -19.89
N ALA A 4 -31.66 -6.74 -19.41
CA ALA A 4 -30.47 -6.53 -18.57
C ALA A 4 -29.15 -6.49 -19.38
N SER A 5 -29.06 -7.28 -20.46
CA SER A 5 -27.86 -7.38 -21.30
C SER A 5 -27.66 -6.20 -22.26
N ASP A 6 -28.73 -5.54 -22.71
CA ASP A 6 -28.62 -4.32 -23.55
C ASP A 6 -28.22 -3.09 -22.71
N SER A 7 -28.71 -3.00 -21.47
CA SER A 7 -28.40 -1.88 -20.55
C SER A 7 -26.92 -1.84 -20.15
N THR A 8 -26.32 -3.01 -19.88
CA THR A 8 -24.89 -3.10 -19.51
C THR A 8 -23.99 -2.83 -20.71
N ALA A 9 -24.37 -3.25 -21.92
CA ALA A 9 -23.61 -2.96 -23.14
C ALA A 9 -23.56 -1.45 -23.45
N GLU A 10 -24.66 -0.73 -23.22
CA GLU A 10 -24.72 0.73 -23.38
C GLU A 10 -23.92 1.48 -22.32
N GLU A 11 -23.95 1.05 -21.05
CA GLU A 11 -23.11 1.61 -19.97
C GLU A 11 -21.61 1.43 -20.26
N LEU A 12 -21.20 0.24 -20.70
CA LEU A 12 -19.81 -0.07 -21.07
C LEU A 12 -19.33 0.80 -22.24
N SER A 13 -20.22 1.10 -23.19
CA SER A 13 -19.91 1.99 -24.32
C SER A 13 -19.70 3.45 -23.90
N LYS A 14 -20.41 3.92 -22.86
CA LYS A 14 -20.28 5.28 -22.31
C LYS A 14 -18.99 5.48 -21.51
N LEU A 15 -18.44 4.41 -20.94
CA LEU A 15 -17.18 4.43 -20.16
C LEU A 15 -15.91 4.50 -21.03
N GLY A 16 -16.03 4.74 -22.35
CA GLY A 16 -14.86 4.83 -23.24
C GLY A 16 -14.07 3.51 -23.30
N ILE A 17 -14.76 2.39 -23.12
CA ILE A 17 -14.23 1.06 -23.40
C ILE A 17 -14.34 0.88 -24.91
N ASN A 18 -13.42 1.54 -25.62
CA ASN A 18 -13.26 1.37 -27.06
C ASN A 18 -13.05 -0.13 -27.31
N GLY A 19 -13.67 -0.70 -28.35
CA GLY A 19 -13.53 -2.14 -28.67
C GLY A 19 -12.08 -2.64 -28.82
N GLU A 20 -11.13 -1.71 -28.93
CA GLU A 20 -9.69 -1.93 -28.96
C GLU A 20 -9.08 -2.29 -27.58
N TRP A 21 -9.55 -1.72 -26.47
CA TRP A 21 -9.04 -2.10 -25.14
C TRP A 21 -9.52 -3.49 -24.76
N THR A 22 -10.79 -3.80 -24.99
CA THR A 22 -11.35 -5.14 -24.77
C THR A 22 -10.63 -6.19 -25.61
N ALA A 23 -10.20 -5.87 -26.83
CA ALA A 23 -9.39 -6.78 -27.66
C ALA A 23 -8.01 -7.11 -27.06
N ASN A 24 -7.43 -6.19 -26.28
CA ASN A 24 -6.14 -6.36 -25.61
C ASN A 24 -6.26 -6.94 -24.19
N ALA A 25 -7.46 -6.92 -23.61
CA ALA A 25 -7.73 -7.50 -22.30
C ALA A 25 -7.68 -9.04 -22.34
N PRO A 26 -7.32 -9.72 -21.23
CA PRO A 26 -7.33 -11.17 -21.16
C PRO A 26 -8.71 -11.76 -21.54
N PRO A 27 -8.77 -12.86 -22.31
CA PRO A 27 -10.04 -13.45 -22.75
C PRO A 27 -10.96 -13.84 -21.60
N SER A 28 -10.38 -14.26 -20.47
CA SER A 28 -11.06 -14.59 -19.23
C SER A 28 -11.73 -13.37 -18.60
N LEU A 29 -11.07 -12.20 -18.62
CA LEU A 29 -11.65 -10.94 -18.13
C LEU A 29 -12.80 -10.50 -19.04
N GLN A 30 -12.63 -10.55 -20.36
CA GLN A 30 -13.65 -10.14 -21.33
C GLN A 30 -14.99 -10.85 -21.10
N LYS A 31 -14.95 -12.17 -20.85
CA LYS A 31 -16.15 -12.98 -20.56
C LYS A 31 -16.86 -12.56 -19.27
N ASN A 32 -16.09 -12.11 -18.26
CA ASN A 32 -16.59 -11.78 -16.93
C ASN A 32 -16.93 -10.28 -16.77
N LEU A 33 -16.72 -9.44 -17.78
CA LEU A 33 -17.01 -7.99 -17.71
C LEU A 33 -18.47 -7.68 -17.34
N GLN A 34 -19.40 -8.53 -17.75
CA GLN A 34 -20.84 -8.36 -17.46
C GLN A 34 -21.18 -8.52 -15.97
N LEU A 35 -20.28 -9.12 -15.17
CA LEU A 35 -20.48 -9.32 -13.74
C LEU A 35 -20.02 -8.11 -12.91
N LEU A 36 -19.26 -7.20 -13.51
CA LEU A 36 -18.58 -6.09 -12.84
C LEU A 36 -19.40 -4.80 -12.96
N SER A 37 -19.29 -3.94 -11.94
CA SER A 37 -19.85 -2.59 -12.03
C SER A 37 -18.99 -1.66 -12.91
N PRO A 38 -19.54 -0.55 -13.42
CA PRO A 38 -18.79 0.47 -14.16
C PRO A 38 -17.42 0.83 -13.55
N ASP A 39 -17.42 1.19 -12.26
CA ASP A 39 -16.21 1.56 -11.52
C ASP A 39 -15.19 0.42 -11.43
N GLN A 40 -15.66 -0.82 -11.29
CA GLN A 40 -14.78 -2.00 -11.27
C GLN A 40 -14.15 -2.26 -12.63
N VAL A 41 -14.86 -1.96 -13.72
CA VAL A 41 -14.31 -2.09 -15.07
C VAL A 41 -13.24 -1.03 -15.32
N GLU A 42 -13.38 0.18 -14.79
CA GLU A 42 -12.31 1.19 -14.83
C GLU A 42 -11.06 0.74 -14.07
N LEU A 43 -11.24 0.13 -12.89
CA LEU A 43 -10.14 -0.46 -12.13
C LEU A 43 -9.48 -1.63 -12.88
N ALA A 44 -10.28 -2.46 -13.55
CA ALA A 44 -9.76 -3.55 -14.39
C ALA A 44 -8.93 -2.99 -15.56
N LYS A 45 -9.41 -1.92 -16.21
CA LYS A 45 -8.69 -1.18 -17.24
C LYS A 45 -7.34 -0.66 -16.75
N MET A 46 -7.34 0.00 -15.60
CA MET A 46 -6.12 0.47 -14.96
C MET A 46 -5.13 -0.67 -14.68
N LEU A 47 -5.58 -1.81 -14.17
CA LEU A 47 -4.72 -2.97 -13.89
C LEU A 47 -4.12 -3.56 -15.18
N VAL A 48 -4.92 -3.70 -16.24
CA VAL A 48 -4.44 -4.16 -17.55
C VAL A 48 -3.41 -3.17 -18.12
N ASP A 49 -3.67 -1.88 -18.07
CA ASP A 49 -2.76 -0.83 -18.57
C ASP A 49 -1.43 -0.78 -17.79
N MET A 50 -1.44 -1.15 -16.50
CA MET A 50 -0.24 -1.29 -15.66
C MET A 50 0.51 -2.63 -15.84
N GLY A 51 0.04 -3.48 -16.76
CA GLY A 51 0.63 -4.77 -17.10
C GLY A 51 0.35 -5.87 -16.08
N GLN A 52 -0.73 -5.75 -15.30
CA GLN A 52 -1.17 -6.74 -14.30
C GLN A 52 -2.18 -7.75 -14.88
N THR A 53 -2.04 -8.09 -16.17
CA THR A 53 -2.97 -8.99 -16.88
C THR A 53 -3.03 -10.39 -16.28
N HIS A 54 -1.92 -10.85 -15.69
CA HIS A 54 -1.80 -12.17 -15.06
C HIS A 54 -2.77 -12.39 -13.89
N LEU A 55 -3.32 -11.32 -13.29
CA LEU A 55 -4.33 -11.42 -12.24
C LEU A 55 -5.64 -12.05 -12.75
N PHE A 56 -5.86 -12.02 -14.07
CA PHE A 56 -7.08 -12.48 -14.71
C PHE A 56 -6.91 -13.81 -15.47
N ASP A 57 -5.69 -14.29 -15.71
CA ASP A 57 -5.42 -15.44 -16.60
C ASP A 57 -6.12 -16.74 -16.16
N HIS A 58 -6.31 -16.93 -14.85
CA HIS A 58 -6.91 -18.15 -14.28
C HIS A 58 -8.37 -17.97 -13.84
N TRP A 59 -9.05 -16.92 -14.31
CA TRP A 59 -10.46 -16.72 -13.98
C TRP A 59 -11.34 -17.75 -14.66
N ALA A 60 -12.22 -18.36 -13.86
CA ALA A 60 -13.25 -19.25 -14.36
C ALA A 60 -14.25 -18.51 -15.25
N ASP A 61 -14.96 -19.27 -16.08
CA ASP A 61 -16.07 -18.74 -16.88
C ASP A 61 -17.18 -18.14 -15.96
N PRO A 62 -18.00 -17.22 -16.50
CA PRO A 62 -19.10 -16.61 -15.74
C PRO A 62 -20.04 -17.67 -15.15
N GLY A 63 -20.48 -17.47 -13.91
CA GLY A 63 -21.31 -18.42 -13.16
C GLY A 63 -20.53 -19.32 -12.20
N THR A 64 -19.20 -19.29 -12.24
CA THR A 64 -18.31 -20.01 -11.31
C THR A 64 -17.44 -18.99 -10.58
N ASP A 65 -17.43 -19.03 -9.24
CA ASP A 65 -16.64 -18.14 -8.37
C ASP A 65 -16.93 -16.63 -8.57
N ASP A 66 -18.14 -16.28 -9.04
CA ASP A 66 -18.51 -14.89 -9.33
C ASP A 66 -18.45 -13.99 -8.08
N GLU A 67 -18.79 -14.52 -6.91
CA GLU A 67 -18.68 -13.79 -5.65
C GLU A 67 -17.22 -13.54 -5.25
N GLU A 68 -16.30 -14.46 -5.57
CA GLU A 68 -14.87 -14.27 -5.33
C GLU A 68 -14.28 -13.21 -6.25
N LYS A 69 -14.72 -13.17 -7.53
CA LYS A 69 -14.35 -12.11 -8.48
C LYS A 69 -14.81 -10.73 -8.00
N LYS A 70 -16.04 -10.64 -7.47
CA LYS A 70 -16.57 -9.40 -6.85
C LYS A 70 -15.81 -9.03 -5.58
N ALA A 71 -15.49 -10.01 -4.74
CA ALA A 71 -14.72 -9.79 -3.52
C ALA A 71 -13.30 -9.30 -3.84
N PHE A 72 -12.66 -9.85 -4.88
CA PHE A 72 -11.38 -9.37 -5.38
C PHE A 72 -11.45 -7.90 -5.76
N PHE A 73 -12.42 -7.48 -6.58
CA PHE A 73 -12.54 -6.07 -6.95
C PHE A 73 -12.89 -5.17 -5.77
N SER A 74 -13.65 -5.66 -4.80
CA SER A 74 -13.91 -4.91 -3.56
C SER A 74 -12.61 -4.64 -2.77
N GLN A 75 -11.68 -5.60 -2.76
CA GLN A 75 -10.35 -5.40 -2.18
C GLN A 75 -9.52 -4.42 -3.00
N VAL A 76 -9.55 -4.51 -4.34
CA VAL A 76 -8.86 -3.58 -5.25
C VAL A 76 -9.34 -2.14 -5.01
N THR A 77 -10.65 -1.92 -4.94
CA THR A 77 -11.23 -0.60 -4.64
C THR A 77 -10.75 -0.07 -3.29
N LYS A 78 -10.75 -0.91 -2.25
CA LYS A 78 -10.28 -0.52 -0.92
C LYS A 78 -8.80 -0.14 -0.94
N LEU A 79 -7.97 -0.90 -1.66
CA LEU A 79 -6.53 -0.63 -1.79
C LEU A 79 -6.28 0.66 -2.56
N ASP A 80 -7.02 0.91 -3.64
CA ASP A 80 -6.92 2.14 -4.41
C ASP A 80 -7.23 3.37 -3.56
N HIS A 81 -8.23 3.29 -2.67
CA HIS A 81 -8.56 4.39 -1.76
C HIS A 81 -7.60 4.53 -0.57
N SER A 82 -6.92 3.46 -0.17
CA SER A 82 -6.05 3.45 1.02
C SER A 82 -4.67 4.03 0.76
N TYR A 83 -4.25 4.16 -0.51
CA TYR A 83 -2.93 4.67 -0.87
C TYR A 83 -3.03 6.07 -1.51
N PRO A 84 -2.26 7.06 -1.05
CA PRO A 84 -2.23 8.38 -1.68
C PRO A 84 -1.83 8.28 -3.16
N GLY A 85 -2.74 8.69 -4.07
CA GLY A 85 -2.54 8.57 -5.51
C GLY A 85 -2.86 7.18 -6.09
N GLY A 86 -3.50 6.30 -5.32
CA GLY A 86 -4.05 5.04 -5.77
C GLY A 86 -3.04 3.95 -6.11
N LEU A 87 -3.57 2.84 -6.61
CA LEU A 87 -2.78 1.66 -7.01
C LEU A 87 -1.81 1.98 -8.16
N VAL A 88 -2.17 2.91 -9.05
CA VAL A 88 -1.28 3.36 -10.13
C VAL A 88 0.03 3.91 -9.56
N SER A 89 -0.06 4.78 -8.56
CA SER A 89 1.11 5.39 -7.92
C SER A 89 1.92 4.33 -7.17
N TYR A 90 1.25 3.41 -6.48
CA TYR A 90 1.90 2.29 -5.81
C TYR A 90 2.73 1.43 -6.78
N ILE A 91 2.16 1.02 -7.92
CA ILE A 91 2.85 0.19 -8.92
C ILE A 91 4.04 0.94 -9.54
N LYS A 92 3.86 2.23 -9.88
CA LYS A 92 4.94 3.07 -10.42
C LYS A 92 6.09 3.22 -9.43
N ASN A 93 5.77 3.56 -8.19
CA ASN A 93 6.75 3.70 -7.11
C ASN A 93 7.49 2.38 -6.86
N ALA A 94 6.78 1.25 -6.84
CA ALA A 94 7.41 -0.06 -6.69
C ALA A 94 8.39 -0.37 -7.83
N ARG A 95 8.01 -0.09 -9.10
CA ARG A 95 8.91 -0.27 -10.26
C ARG A 95 10.14 0.65 -10.16
N GLU A 96 9.94 1.89 -9.74
CA GLU A 96 11.04 2.85 -9.55
C GLU A 96 11.98 2.41 -8.42
N LEU A 97 11.45 1.96 -7.28
CA LEU A 97 12.24 1.44 -6.17
C LEU A 97 13.06 0.22 -6.58
N LEU A 98 12.48 -0.69 -7.36
CA LEU A 98 13.21 -1.84 -7.90
C LEU A 98 14.31 -1.41 -8.89
N ALA A 99 14.06 -0.41 -9.74
CA ALA A 99 15.05 0.14 -10.65
C ALA A 99 16.19 0.85 -9.89
N ASN A 100 15.87 1.65 -8.88
CA ASN A 100 16.83 2.36 -8.04
C ASN A 100 17.68 1.39 -7.18
N SER A 101 17.05 0.33 -6.66
CA SER A 101 17.75 -0.76 -5.96
C SER A 101 18.72 -1.49 -6.89
N LYS A 102 18.28 -1.83 -8.11
CA LYS A 102 19.17 -2.42 -9.14
C LYS A 102 20.32 -1.49 -9.52
N ALA A 103 20.07 -0.19 -9.57
CA ALA A 103 21.09 0.82 -9.88
C ALA A 103 22.02 1.14 -8.70
N GLY A 104 21.80 0.56 -7.52
CA GLY A 104 22.60 0.81 -6.33
C GLY A 104 22.50 2.25 -5.80
N LYS A 105 21.47 3.01 -6.21
CA LYS A 105 21.25 4.37 -5.72
C LYS A 105 20.84 4.30 -4.26
N ASN A 106 21.76 4.66 -3.36
CA ASN A 106 21.45 4.85 -1.96
C ASN A 106 20.91 6.28 -1.76
N PRO A 107 19.63 6.47 -1.38
CA PRO A 107 19.09 7.81 -1.10
C PRO A 107 19.74 8.47 0.13
N PHE A 108 20.50 7.73 0.92
CA PHE A 108 21.26 8.24 2.07
C PHE A 108 22.74 8.50 1.76
N ASP A 109 23.16 8.43 0.50
CA ASP A 109 24.54 8.74 0.12
C ASP A 109 24.82 10.23 0.40
N GLY A 110 25.68 10.50 1.38
CA GLY A 110 25.99 11.85 1.89
C GLY A 110 25.33 12.23 3.22
N PHE A 111 24.41 11.43 3.76
CA PHE A 111 23.90 11.63 5.12
C PHE A 111 24.77 10.86 6.11
N THR A 112 25.54 11.60 6.90
CA THR A 112 26.29 11.03 8.02
C THR A 112 25.45 11.23 9.29
N PRO A 113 24.85 10.18 9.88
CA PRO A 113 24.17 10.33 11.15
C PRO A 113 25.22 10.69 12.21
N SER A 114 25.20 11.94 12.69
CA SER A 114 25.97 12.31 13.87
C SER A 114 25.20 11.83 15.09
N VAL A 115 25.71 10.81 15.77
CA VAL A 115 25.21 10.47 17.10
C VAL A 115 25.69 11.58 18.04
N PRO A 116 24.81 12.41 18.62
CA PRO A 116 25.23 13.38 19.62
C PRO A 116 25.81 12.61 20.82
N SER A 117 26.91 13.11 21.38
CA SER A 117 27.51 12.52 22.58
C SER A 117 26.51 12.60 23.73
N GLY A 118 25.87 11.48 24.05
CA GLY A 118 25.01 11.38 25.23
C GLY A 118 25.87 11.41 26.50
N GLU A 119 25.47 12.21 27.47
CA GLU A 119 26.06 12.19 28.80
C GLU A 119 25.28 11.23 29.69
N VAL A 120 25.98 10.29 30.34
CA VAL A 120 25.39 9.41 31.34
C VAL A 120 25.34 10.19 32.65
N LEU A 121 24.19 10.80 32.95
CA LEU A 121 23.94 11.48 34.20
C LEU A 121 23.77 10.45 35.33
N LYS A 122 24.46 10.65 36.46
CA LYS A 122 24.29 9.80 37.64
C LYS A 122 23.11 10.27 38.47
N PHE A 123 22.31 9.31 38.94
CA PHE A 123 21.17 9.57 39.81
C PHE A 123 21.62 10.28 41.10
N GLY A 124 20.99 11.42 41.40
CA GLY A 124 21.24 12.20 42.62
C GLY A 124 22.22 13.37 42.48
N GLU A 125 22.74 13.65 41.29
CA GLU A 125 23.49 14.89 41.02
C GLU A 125 22.55 16.05 40.65
N ASP A 126 22.93 17.30 40.97
CA ASP A 126 22.11 18.49 40.69
C ASP A 126 21.75 18.62 39.20
N ASN A 127 22.64 18.16 38.32
CA ASN A 127 22.39 18.13 36.88
C ASN A 127 21.26 17.15 36.52
N PHE A 128 21.18 15.97 37.16
CA PHE A 128 20.09 15.01 36.95
C PHE A 128 18.73 15.60 37.32
N LEU A 129 18.66 16.30 38.45
CA LEU A 129 17.43 16.96 38.92
C LEU A 129 17.00 18.09 37.97
N ASN A 130 17.95 18.89 37.47
CA ASN A 130 17.66 19.96 36.50
C ASN A 130 17.12 19.38 35.18
N PHE A 131 17.76 18.34 34.64
CA PHE A 131 17.32 17.70 33.40
C PHE A 131 16.01 16.90 33.56
N GLU A 132 15.73 16.34 34.74
CA GLU A 132 14.45 15.68 35.02
C GLU A 132 13.30 16.69 35.03
N VAL A 133 13.48 17.86 35.66
CA VAL A 133 12.47 18.92 35.70
C VAL A 133 12.20 19.49 34.31
N GLU A 134 13.24 19.72 33.51
CA GLU A 134 13.09 20.17 32.11
C GLU A 134 12.49 19.08 31.22
N GLY A 135 12.94 17.83 31.36
CA GLY A 135 12.42 16.68 30.63
C GLY A 135 10.93 16.44 30.89
N VAL A 136 10.46 16.60 32.14
CA VAL A 136 9.03 16.49 32.47
C VAL A 136 8.20 17.63 31.87
N LYS A 137 8.76 18.84 31.73
CA LYS A 137 8.07 19.96 31.05
C LYS A 137 7.91 19.66 29.57
N GLU A 138 8.95 19.16 28.91
CA GLU A 138 8.90 18.81 27.49
C GLU A 138 8.10 17.54 27.21
N ALA A 139 8.11 16.57 28.13
CA ALA A 139 7.32 15.35 28.03
C ALA A 139 5.81 15.61 28.00
N ARG A 140 5.34 16.73 28.59
CA ARG A 140 3.92 17.15 28.48
C ARG A 140 3.50 17.48 27.05
N ARG A 141 4.46 17.80 26.17
CA ARG A 141 4.26 18.13 24.76
C ARG A 141 4.76 17.02 23.83
N ALA A 142 5.29 15.93 24.38
CA ALA A 142 5.79 14.80 23.61
C ALA A 142 4.69 13.78 23.32
N ALA A 143 4.69 13.24 22.11
CA ALA A 143 3.88 12.09 21.74
C ALA A 143 4.77 10.84 21.71
N PHE A 144 4.30 9.74 22.31
CA PHE A 144 4.98 8.46 22.29
C PHE A 144 4.35 7.57 21.23
N VAL A 145 5.14 7.13 20.25
CA VAL A 145 4.70 6.21 19.20
C VAL A 145 5.34 4.86 19.43
N LEU A 146 4.54 3.87 19.81
CA LEU A 146 4.97 2.47 19.90
C LEU A 146 4.66 1.77 18.59
N VAL A 147 5.69 1.49 17.80
CA VAL A 147 5.55 0.71 16.55
C VAL A 147 5.61 -0.78 16.88
N ALA A 148 4.43 -1.41 17.04
CA ALA A 148 4.28 -2.84 17.34
C ALA A 148 3.81 -3.68 16.14
N GLY A 149 4.25 -3.33 14.93
CA GLY A 149 3.75 -3.90 13.66
C GLY A 149 4.44 -5.19 13.16
N GLY A 150 5.44 -5.70 13.89
CA GLY A 150 6.19 -6.89 13.46
C GLY A 150 5.57 -8.19 14.00
N LEU A 151 5.17 -9.10 13.10
CA LEU A 151 4.98 -10.50 13.47
C LEU A 151 6.36 -11.06 13.84
N GLY A 152 6.58 -11.35 15.13
CA GLY A 152 7.83 -11.91 15.69
C GLY A 152 8.17 -13.33 15.22
N CYS A 153 7.91 -13.65 13.96
CA CYS A 153 8.08 -14.98 13.37
C CYS A 153 9.56 -15.42 13.30
N SER A 154 10.50 -14.50 13.49
CA SER A 154 11.94 -14.77 13.64
C SER A 154 12.37 -15.12 15.08
N SER A 155 11.44 -15.28 16.04
CA SER A 155 11.84 -15.40 17.45
C SER A 155 12.21 -16.84 17.85
N SER A 156 13.39 -17.28 17.42
CA SER A 156 14.25 -18.08 18.28
C SER A 156 15.01 -17.11 19.19
N ARG A 157 14.52 -16.92 20.42
CA ARG A 157 15.22 -16.36 21.60
C ARG A 157 16.20 -15.19 21.36
N ASN A 158 15.77 -13.98 21.70
CA ASN A 158 16.34 -13.15 22.78
C ASN A 158 15.78 -11.73 22.63
N TYR A 159 14.97 -11.32 23.60
CA TYR A 159 14.47 -9.95 23.67
C TYR A 159 15.62 -9.02 24.09
N TYR A 160 16.22 -8.32 23.11
CA TYR A 160 16.76 -6.99 23.33
C TYR A 160 15.79 -6.03 22.64
N THR A 161 14.89 -5.45 23.44
CA THR A 161 14.10 -4.31 23.01
C THR A 161 15.01 -3.09 23.03
N ASP A 162 15.67 -2.79 21.92
CA ASP A 162 16.23 -1.45 21.71
C ASP A 162 15.07 -0.51 21.45
N MET A 163 14.68 0.17 22.53
CA MET A 163 13.57 1.11 22.57
C MET A 163 14.06 2.43 21.98
N PHE A 164 14.00 2.56 20.65
CA PHE A 164 14.28 3.83 19.98
C PHE A 164 13.13 4.81 20.23
N PHE A 165 13.31 5.72 21.19
CA PHE A 165 12.46 6.90 21.35
C PHE A 165 12.89 7.96 20.32
N THR A 166 12.11 8.13 19.27
CA THR A 166 12.18 9.34 18.44
C THR A 166 11.12 10.31 18.97
N ALA A 167 11.56 11.33 19.70
CA ALA A 167 10.73 12.49 19.97
C ALA A 167 10.59 13.29 18.66
N VAL A 168 9.35 13.48 18.19
CA VAL A 168 9.04 14.42 17.12
C VAL A 168 8.73 15.75 17.80
N TYR A 169 9.58 16.75 17.57
CA TYR A 169 9.42 18.13 18.07
C TYR A 169 8.51 18.96 17.16
#